data_AF-A0A2K2FC91-F1
#
_entry.id   AF-A0A2K2FC91-F1
#
_cell.length_a   1.000
_cell.length_b   1.000
_cell.length_c   1.000
_cell.angle_alpha   90.00
_cell.angle_beta   90.00
_cell.angle_gamma   90.00
#
_symmetry.space_group_name_H-M   'P 1'
#
loop_
_entity.id
_entity.type
_entity.pdbx_description
1 polymer ?
#
loop_
_entity_poly.entity_id
_entity_poly.type
_entity_poly.pdbx_seq_one_letter_code
_entity_poly.pdbx_strand_id
1 'polypeptide(L)'
;MDKRLVGKWYTADWGETINIFDEEPLRMKISFSLSGNYNFEPNRVYEKDDYLCFEINDGDQRKVYHVRYVDGFLKGYYIYHGKEIPATYERISEIPEDGQFEFNPHQMVVPYPDVPRIEILKEYAEYDNRQSSNPCCIEYRLYEPVPDILQKYDYKKYIEGYTPTDDRLAFSLLDFVCDHFGHDGTSGFPKGCRVEDIIAYCENHNGKINCRGLAILLAALLRMNGIKASHVTCMPYEDPFDDCHVVTDCILPSGARIMFDPTYRLYLRDSNGEYVSLQRLRKMLINGEVYYPNSEASYNGGRFDLDFQRQYMIKNAFRFSRGTFCADGYDDNSKRRIELIPSNYPIDNFSDQRRSEFVFCESEFWGLMP
;
A
#
# COMPACT_ATOMS: atom_id res chain seq x y z
N MET A 1 -34.44 -8.07 14.58
CA MET A 1 -33.73 -8.40 13.33
C MET A 1 -34.60 -8.26 12.09
N ASP A 2 -34.18 -7.36 11.19
CA ASP A 2 -34.66 -7.35 9.81
C ASP A 2 -34.33 -8.68 9.12
N LYS A 3 -35.36 -9.48 8.81
CA LYS A 3 -35.20 -10.81 8.18
C LYS A 3 -34.49 -10.75 6.82
N ARG A 4 -34.45 -9.59 6.18
CA ARG A 4 -33.67 -9.39 4.94
C ARG A 4 -32.17 -9.45 5.18
N LEU A 5 -31.69 -9.38 6.41
CA LEU A 5 -30.27 -9.53 6.73
C LEU A 5 -29.81 -10.99 6.71
N VAL A 6 -30.73 -11.94 6.94
CA VAL A 6 -30.43 -13.37 7.01
C VAL A 6 -29.85 -13.85 5.69
N GLY A 7 -28.77 -14.62 5.75
CA GLY A 7 -28.09 -15.15 4.59
C GLY A 7 -26.57 -15.06 4.66
N LYS A 8 -25.93 -15.44 3.57
CA LYS A 8 -24.49 -15.35 3.36
C LYS A 8 -24.18 -14.18 2.43
N TRP A 9 -23.26 -13.33 2.86
CA TRP A 9 -22.87 -12.13 2.15
C TRP A 9 -21.37 -12.06 1.99
N TYR A 10 -20.91 -11.43 0.91
CA TYR A 10 -19.51 -11.36 0.54
C TYR A 10 -19.12 -9.96 0.12
N THR A 11 -17.90 -9.56 0.47
CA THR A 11 -17.28 -8.36 -0.08
C THR A 11 -15.93 -8.71 -0.70
N ALA A 12 -15.72 -8.28 -1.93
CA ALA A 12 -14.48 -8.53 -2.68
C ALA A 12 -13.33 -7.64 -2.20
N ASP A 13 -13.63 -6.47 -1.61
CA ASP A 13 -12.64 -5.47 -1.23
C ASP A 13 -11.61 -6.00 -0.24
N TRP A 14 -12.03 -6.93 0.63
CA TRP A 14 -11.20 -7.52 1.69
C TRP A 14 -11.32 -9.05 1.77
N GLY A 15 -12.04 -9.67 0.82
CA GLY A 15 -12.29 -11.11 0.85
C GLY A 15 -13.06 -11.56 2.10
N GLU A 16 -13.95 -10.72 2.63
CA GLU A 16 -14.73 -11.05 3.83
C GLU A 16 -16.05 -11.72 3.46
N THR A 17 -16.43 -12.71 4.25
CA THR A 17 -17.76 -13.34 4.18
C THR A 17 -18.46 -13.22 5.51
N ILE A 18 -19.73 -12.82 5.53
CA ILE A 18 -20.56 -12.80 6.73
C ILE A 18 -21.78 -13.71 6.57
N ASN A 19 -22.07 -14.51 7.59
CA ASN A 19 -23.21 -15.41 7.70
C ASN A 19 -24.10 -14.92 8.83
N ILE A 20 -25.32 -14.47 8.53
CA ILE A 20 -26.28 -13.92 9.51
C ILE A 20 -27.42 -14.92 9.69
N PHE A 21 -27.67 -15.34 10.93
CA PHE A 21 -28.64 -16.39 11.28
C PHE A 21 -29.96 -15.80 11.80
N ASP A 22 -31.10 -16.42 11.47
CA ASP A 22 -32.44 -16.07 12.01
C ASP A 22 -32.62 -16.69 13.41
N GLU A 23 -31.84 -16.20 14.39
CA GLU A 23 -31.77 -16.73 15.75
C GLU A 23 -31.92 -15.61 16.80
N GLU A 24 -32.42 -15.98 17.99
CA GLU A 24 -32.39 -15.12 19.18
C GLU A 24 -31.67 -15.85 20.35
N PRO A 25 -30.56 -15.29 20.90
CA PRO A 25 -29.97 -13.99 20.57
C PRO A 25 -29.33 -13.94 19.17
N LEU A 26 -29.21 -12.73 18.63
CA LEU A 26 -28.57 -12.46 17.33
C LEU A 26 -27.20 -13.14 17.23
N ARG A 27 -27.04 -13.97 16.21
CA ARG A 27 -25.80 -14.68 15.92
C ARG A 27 -25.36 -14.41 14.48
N MET A 28 -24.05 -14.33 14.30
CA MET A 28 -23.44 -14.31 12.98
C MET A 28 -22.03 -14.90 13.04
N LYS A 29 -21.53 -15.31 11.88
CA LYS A 29 -20.15 -15.76 11.68
C LYS A 29 -19.49 -14.94 10.58
N ILE A 30 -18.18 -14.77 10.69
CA ILE A 30 -17.37 -14.04 9.72
C ILE A 30 -16.13 -14.85 9.32
N SER A 31 -15.70 -14.67 8.07
CA SER A 31 -14.49 -15.24 7.50
C SER A 31 -13.70 -14.17 6.77
N PHE A 32 -12.37 -14.22 6.88
CA PHE A 32 -11.41 -13.33 6.24
C PHE A 32 -10.42 -14.16 5.43
N SER A 33 -10.61 -14.23 4.11
CA SER A 33 -9.75 -15.06 3.26
C SER A 33 -8.28 -14.62 3.29
N LEU A 34 -8.02 -13.31 3.42
CA LEU A 34 -6.67 -12.77 3.53
C LEU A 34 -5.92 -13.26 4.77
N SER A 35 -6.61 -13.35 5.91
CA SER A 35 -5.98 -13.81 7.16
C SER A 35 -6.01 -15.34 7.32
N GLY A 36 -6.77 -16.07 6.49
CA GLY A 36 -6.99 -17.50 6.65
C GLY A 36 -7.92 -17.88 7.82
N ASN A 37 -8.53 -16.91 8.51
CA ASN A 37 -9.53 -17.16 9.56
C ASN A 37 -10.93 -17.33 8.97
N TYR A 38 -11.58 -18.43 9.28
CA TYR A 38 -12.90 -18.81 8.78
C TYR A 38 -13.89 -19.08 9.90
N ASN A 39 -15.13 -18.63 9.69
CA ASN A 39 -16.31 -18.98 10.48
C ASN A 39 -16.22 -18.67 11.99
N PHE A 40 -15.52 -17.61 12.38
CA PHE A 40 -15.48 -17.19 13.79
C PHE A 40 -16.66 -16.27 14.13
N GLU A 41 -17.06 -16.26 15.39
CA GLU A 41 -18.11 -15.37 15.88
C GLU A 41 -17.51 -14.04 16.34
N PRO A 42 -18.09 -12.89 15.97
CA PRO A 42 -17.68 -11.60 16.52
C PRO A 42 -17.79 -11.58 18.05
N ASN A 43 -16.97 -10.76 18.70
CA ASN A 43 -16.99 -10.59 20.16
C ASN A 43 -18.37 -10.12 20.65
N ARG A 44 -19.11 -9.39 19.81
CA ARG A 44 -20.47 -8.92 20.10
C ARG A 44 -21.26 -8.72 18.82
N VAL A 45 -22.56 -8.99 18.87
CA VAL A 45 -23.52 -8.74 17.80
C VAL A 45 -24.78 -8.13 18.43
N TYR A 46 -25.30 -7.04 17.88
CA TYR A 46 -26.48 -6.35 18.41
C TYR A 46 -27.15 -5.45 17.36
N GLU A 47 -28.39 -5.04 17.60
CA GLU A 47 -29.07 -4.02 16.80
C GLU A 47 -28.98 -2.65 17.46
N LYS A 48 -28.73 -1.61 16.66
CA LYS A 48 -28.75 -0.21 17.10
C LYS A 48 -29.06 0.71 15.93
N ASP A 49 -30.02 1.64 16.11
CA ASP A 49 -30.36 2.68 15.12
C ASP A 49 -30.62 2.14 13.69
N ASP A 50 -31.35 1.02 13.59
CA ASP A 50 -31.63 0.26 12.34
C ASP A 50 -30.40 -0.37 11.66
N TYR A 51 -29.27 -0.47 12.37
CA TYR A 51 -28.10 -1.22 11.94
C TYR A 51 -27.98 -2.56 12.69
N LEU A 52 -27.51 -3.57 11.97
CA LEU A 52 -26.81 -4.70 12.55
C LEU A 52 -25.39 -4.25 12.88
N CYS A 53 -25.06 -4.28 14.16
CA CYS A 53 -23.75 -3.94 14.67
C CYS A 53 -23.01 -5.19 15.13
N PHE A 54 -21.72 -5.28 14.80
CA PHE A 54 -20.86 -6.34 15.31
C PHE A 54 -19.44 -5.87 15.59
N GLU A 55 -18.85 -6.40 16.65
CA GLU A 55 -17.53 -6.01 17.16
C GLU A 55 -16.52 -7.14 16.98
N ILE A 56 -15.38 -6.83 16.38
CA ILE A 56 -14.24 -7.74 16.24
C ILE A 56 -13.04 -7.10 16.95
N ASN A 57 -12.41 -7.86 17.84
CA ASN A 57 -11.26 -7.44 18.62
C ASN A 57 -10.20 -8.55 18.61
N ASP A 58 -9.23 -8.45 17.71
CA ASP A 58 -8.15 -9.42 17.55
C ASP A 58 -6.84 -8.93 18.17
N GLY A 59 -6.83 -8.72 19.49
CA GLY A 59 -5.65 -8.36 20.28
C GLY A 59 -5.12 -6.93 20.08
N ASP A 60 -4.91 -6.52 18.83
CA ASP A 60 -4.30 -5.26 18.41
C ASP A 60 -5.24 -4.34 17.62
N GLN A 61 -6.43 -4.84 17.21
CA GLN A 61 -7.34 -4.14 16.30
C GLN A 61 -8.80 -4.29 16.73
N ARG A 62 -9.45 -3.17 17.06
CA ARG A 62 -10.90 -3.12 17.29
C ARG A 62 -11.61 -2.57 16.04
N LYS A 63 -12.49 -3.39 15.45
CA LYS A 63 -13.41 -3.00 14.39
C LYS A 63 -14.85 -3.07 14.90
N VAL A 64 -15.63 -2.02 14.65
CA VAL A 64 -17.07 -1.99 14.99
C VAL A 64 -17.86 -1.72 13.71
N TYR A 65 -18.51 -2.77 13.20
CA TYR A 65 -19.29 -2.72 11.96
C TYR A 65 -20.71 -2.25 12.25
N HIS A 66 -21.26 -1.45 11.35
CA HIS A 66 -22.61 -0.90 11.34
C HIS A 66 -23.16 -1.12 9.93
N VAL A 67 -23.90 -2.20 9.70
CA VAL A 67 -24.43 -2.56 8.38
C VAL A 67 -25.95 -2.71 8.39
N ARG A 68 -26.60 -2.41 7.27
CA ARG A 68 -28.04 -2.57 7.10
C ARG A 68 -28.40 -2.95 5.67
N TYR A 69 -29.59 -3.50 5.48
CA TYR A 69 -30.08 -3.84 4.16
C TYR A 69 -30.46 -2.58 3.36
N VAL A 70 -29.89 -2.43 2.16
CA VAL A 70 -30.20 -1.36 1.20
C VAL A 70 -30.17 -1.92 -0.22
N ASP A 71 -31.33 -1.93 -0.88
CA ASP A 71 -31.49 -2.27 -2.31
C ASP A 71 -30.83 -3.61 -2.73
N GLY A 72 -30.95 -4.65 -1.91
CA GLY A 72 -30.38 -5.97 -2.20
C GLY A 72 -28.96 -6.20 -1.68
N PHE A 73 -28.35 -5.19 -1.07
CA PHE A 73 -27.00 -5.23 -0.50
C PHE A 73 -27.05 -5.05 1.01
N LEU A 74 -25.99 -5.47 1.71
CA LEU A 74 -25.69 -4.91 3.03
C LEU A 74 -24.74 -3.74 2.85
N LYS A 75 -25.17 -2.56 3.28
CA LYS A 75 -24.38 -1.33 3.19
C LYS A 75 -24.22 -0.70 4.56
N GLY A 76 -23.09 -0.04 4.77
CA GLY A 76 -22.83 0.69 5.99
C GLY A 76 -21.37 1.06 6.10
N TYR A 77 -20.84 0.96 7.31
CA TYR A 77 -19.44 1.28 7.59
C TYR A 77 -18.93 0.43 8.75
N TYR A 78 -17.61 0.40 8.94
CA TYR A 78 -17.01 -0.04 10.19
C TYR A 78 -16.04 1.01 10.71
N ILE A 79 -15.93 1.10 12.02
CA ILE A 79 -14.99 2.00 12.68
C ILE A 79 -13.69 1.25 12.90
N TYR A 80 -12.60 1.74 12.34
CA TYR A 80 -11.24 1.23 12.54
C TYR A 80 -10.29 2.38 12.85
N HIS A 81 -9.55 2.28 13.96
CA HIS A 81 -8.75 3.38 14.52
C HIS A 81 -9.48 4.74 14.59
N GLY A 82 -10.78 4.71 14.91
CA GLY A 82 -11.61 5.91 15.04
C GLY A 82 -12.10 6.51 13.72
N LYS A 83 -11.90 5.83 12.58
CA LYS A 83 -12.37 6.26 11.26
C LYS A 83 -13.44 5.34 10.73
N GLU A 84 -14.47 5.92 10.11
CA GLU A 84 -15.53 5.18 9.42
C GLU A 84 -15.05 4.79 8.02
N ILE A 85 -15.00 3.49 7.76
CA ILE A 85 -14.64 2.91 6.47
C ILE A 85 -15.92 2.31 5.86
N PRO A 86 -16.32 2.69 4.63
CA PRO A 86 -17.53 2.16 4.01
C PRO A 86 -17.42 0.66 3.78
N ALA A 87 -18.53 -0.05 3.97
CA ALA A 87 -18.63 -1.48 3.73
C ALA A 87 -19.86 -1.78 2.88
N THR A 88 -19.66 -2.56 1.81
CA THR A 88 -20.73 -3.08 0.96
C THR A 88 -20.54 -4.57 0.76
N TYR A 89 -21.59 -5.34 1.03
CA TYR A 89 -21.63 -6.78 0.81
C TYR A 89 -22.73 -7.15 -0.18
N GLU A 90 -22.39 -8.05 -1.08
CA GLU A 90 -23.30 -8.69 -2.01
C GLU A 90 -23.82 -10.00 -1.43
N ARG A 91 -25.11 -10.27 -1.62
CA ARG A 91 -25.67 -11.55 -1.19
C ARG A 91 -25.21 -12.65 -2.13
N ILE A 92 -24.64 -13.72 -1.55
CA ILE A 92 -24.21 -14.89 -2.31
C ILE A 92 -25.05 -16.14 -1.99
N SER A 93 -25.80 -16.14 -0.89
CA SER A 93 -26.80 -17.17 -0.59
C SER A 93 -27.86 -16.62 0.37
N GLU A 94 -29.12 -17.04 0.21
CA GLU A 94 -30.21 -16.79 1.16
C GLU A 94 -30.07 -17.63 2.44
N ILE A 95 -29.30 -18.72 2.37
CA ILE A 95 -29.06 -19.64 3.48
C ILE A 95 -27.68 -19.33 4.06
N PRO A 96 -27.57 -18.92 5.34
CA PRO A 96 -26.28 -18.72 6.00
C PRO A 96 -25.58 -20.07 6.21
N GLU A 97 -24.26 -20.06 6.15
CA GLU A 97 -23.41 -21.21 6.39
C GLU A 97 -22.91 -21.22 7.84
N ASP A 98 -23.18 -22.30 8.56
CA ASP A 98 -22.76 -22.47 9.96
C ASP A 98 -21.52 -23.37 10.08
N GLY A 99 -20.45 -22.97 9.39
CA GLY A 99 -19.17 -23.70 9.43
C GLY A 99 -18.53 -23.67 10.83
N GLN A 100 -17.74 -24.69 11.17
CA GLN A 100 -16.89 -24.63 12.36
C GLN A 100 -15.77 -23.60 12.16
N PHE A 101 -15.30 -22.99 13.25
CA PHE A 101 -14.11 -22.14 13.18
C PHE A 101 -12.96 -22.93 12.58
N GLU A 102 -12.32 -22.37 11.56
CA GLU A 102 -11.19 -22.97 10.88
C GLU A 102 -10.13 -21.88 10.66
N PHE A 103 -8.89 -22.19 11.02
CA PHE A 103 -7.75 -21.42 10.55
C PHE A 103 -7.08 -22.24 9.46
N ASN A 104 -7.18 -21.77 8.21
CA ASN A 104 -6.68 -22.50 7.04
C ASN A 104 -5.46 -21.80 6.43
N PRO A 105 -4.24 -22.20 6.81
CA PRO A 105 -3.02 -21.64 6.26
C PRO A 105 -2.80 -22.02 4.79
N HIS A 106 -3.55 -22.97 4.21
CA HIS A 106 -3.42 -23.30 2.78
C HIS A 106 -3.90 -22.19 1.83
N GLN A 107 -4.56 -21.16 2.36
CA GLN A 107 -4.81 -19.94 1.60
C GLN A 107 -3.72 -18.88 1.76
N MET A 108 -2.83 -19.05 2.73
CA MET A 108 -1.57 -18.33 2.76
C MET A 108 -0.60 -18.99 1.78
N VAL A 109 -0.18 -18.24 0.77
CA VAL A 109 0.83 -18.70 -0.18
C VAL A 109 2.17 -18.84 0.53
N VAL A 110 2.49 -17.88 1.39
CA VAL A 110 3.67 -17.86 2.25
C VAL A 110 3.26 -17.39 3.65
N PRO A 111 3.22 -18.29 4.66
CA PRO A 111 2.83 -17.93 6.01
C PRO A 111 3.95 -17.16 6.73
N TYR A 112 3.59 -16.24 7.62
CA TYR A 112 4.57 -15.55 8.46
C TYR A 112 5.25 -16.54 9.42
N PRO A 113 6.59 -16.63 9.45
CA PRO A 113 7.28 -17.49 10.40
C PRO A 113 7.35 -16.80 11.76
N ASP A 114 7.23 -17.57 12.85
CA ASP A 114 7.29 -17.07 14.23
C ASP A 114 8.73 -16.70 14.65
N VAL A 115 9.31 -15.72 13.96
CA VAL A 115 10.65 -15.16 14.19
C VAL A 115 10.60 -13.64 13.98
N PRO A 116 11.54 -12.86 14.55
CA PRO A 116 11.56 -11.41 14.35
C PRO A 116 11.75 -11.02 12.88
N ARG A 117 11.03 -9.99 12.43
CA ARG A 117 11.09 -9.44 11.05
C ARG A 117 12.51 -9.18 10.55
N ILE A 118 13.38 -8.68 11.43
CA ILE A 118 14.77 -8.38 11.09
C ILE A 118 15.58 -9.64 10.78
N GLU A 119 15.31 -10.76 11.45
CA GLU A 119 16.00 -12.02 11.19
C GLU A 119 15.55 -12.61 9.85
N ILE A 120 14.26 -12.49 9.52
CA ILE A 120 13.74 -12.81 8.18
C ILE A 120 14.43 -11.95 7.11
N LEU A 121 14.51 -10.63 7.31
CA LEU A 121 15.13 -9.75 6.33
C LEU A 121 16.62 -10.07 6.09
N LYS A 122 17.34 -10.48 7.14
CA LYS A 122 18.75 -10.94 7.05
C LYS A 122 18.88 -12.30 6.37
N GLU A 123 18.04 -13.26 6.70
CA GLU A 123 18.06 -14.61 6.12
C GLU A 123 17.89 -14.55 4.60
N TYR A 124 17.01 -13.67 4.13
CA TYR A 124 16.72 -13.48 2.70
C TYR A 124 17.44 -12.24 2.13
N ALA A 125 18.64 -11.92 2.61
CA ALA A 125 19.38 -10.73 2.18
C ALA A 125 19.73 -10.71 0.69
N GLU A 126 19.95 -11.88 0.08
CA GLU A 126 20.52 -12.00 -1.27
C GLU A 126 19.46 -12.09 -2.39
N TYR A 127 19.81 -11.51 -3.53
CA TYR A 127 19.10 -11.59 -4.82
C TYR A 127 19.92 -12.41 -5.82
N ASP A 128 19.29 -13.10 -6.78
CA ASP A 128 20.00 -13.91 -7.77
C ASP A 128 20.33 -13.10 -9.02
N ASN A 129 21.44 -12.37 -8.94
CA ASN A 129 21.95 -11.54 -10.03
C ASN A 129 22.49 -12.33 -11.24
N ARG A 130 22.51 -13.68 -11.19
CA ARG A 130 22.95 -14.53 -12.32
C ARG A 130 21.80 -14.83 -13.29
N GLN A 131 20.55 -14.71 -12.83
CA GLN A 131 19.35 -14.93 -13.62
C GLN A 131 18.88 -13.61 -14.26
N SER A 132 19.68 -13.08 -15.18
CA SER A 132 19.22 -11.96 -16.03
C SER A 132 18.37 -12.55 -17.16
N SER A 133 17.06 -12.36 -17.10
CA SER A 133 16.13 -12.92 -18.09
C SER A 133 15.92 -12.00 -19.31
N ASN A 134 16.23 -10.73 -19.14
CA ASN A 134 16.45 -9.66 -20.13
C ASN A 134 16.49 -8.38 -19.29
N PRO A 135 17.30 -7.36 -19.60
CA PRO A 135 17.19 -6.09 -18.88
C PRO A 135 15.76 -5.56 -19.04
N CYS A 136 15.00 -5.50 -17.94
CA CYS A 136 13.67 -4.95 -17.96
C CYS A 136 13.81 -3.45 -18.19
N CYS A 137 13.52 -3.00 -19.40
CA CYS A 137 13.57 -1.58 -19.71
C CYS A 137 12.39 -0.90 -19.01
N ILE A 138 12.68 -0.16 -17.94
CA ILE A 138 11.71 0.72 -17.34
C ILE A 138 11.54 1.93 -18.26
N GLU A 139 10.34 2.06 -18.81
CA GLU A 139 9.98 3.17 -19.69
C GLU A 139 9.34 4.29 -18.85
N TYR A 140 9.90 5.49 -18.93
CA TYR A 140 9.35 6.70 -18.31
C TYR A 140 8.76 7.61 -19.38
N ARG A 141 7.49 7.97 -19.24
CA ARG A 141 6.92 9.09 -19.99
C ARG A 141 7.20 10.37 -19.22
N LEU A 142 7.96 11.29 -19.83
CA LEU A 142 8.39 12.54 -19.22
C LEU A 142 7.72 13.73 -19.92
N TYR A 143 7.64 14.86 -19.21
CA TYR A 143 7.07 16.11 -19.72
C TYR A 143 5.61 15.98 -20.17
N GLU A 144 4.85 15.14 -19.45
CA GLU A 144 3.41 15.05 -19.64
C GLU A 144 2.74 16.41 -19.30
N PRO A 145 1.64 16.78 -19.98
CA PRO A 145 0.95 18.04 -19.71
C PRO A 145 0.53 18.15 -18.24
N VAL A 146 0.81 19.30 -17.63
CA VAL A 146 0.41 19.63 -16.26
C VAL A 146 -1.11 19.85 -16.24
N PRO A 147 -1.90 19.07 -15.49
CA PRO A 147 -3.35 19.23 -15.45
C PRO A 147 -3.78 20.56 -14.78
N ASP A 148 -4.85 21.18 -15.29
CA ASP A 148 -5.34 22.47 -14.80
C ASP A 148 -5.74 22.47 -13.31
N ILE A 149 -6.11 21.31 -12.77
CA ILE A 149 -6.47 21.16 -11.35
C ILE A 149 -5.34 21.58 -10.41
N LEU A 150 -4.07 21.46 -10.84
CA LEU A 150 -2.91 21.85 -10.05
C LEU A 150 -2.80 23.37 -9.86
N GLN A 151 -3.46 24.17 -10.71
CA GLN A 151 -3.50 25.63 -10.55
C GLN A 151 -4.22 26.05 -9.25
N LYS A 152 -5.21 25.26 -8.80
CA LYS A 152 -5.92 25.49 -7.53
C LYS A 152 -5.00 25.42 -6.30
N TYR A 153 -3.87 24.73 -6.43
CA TYR A 153 -2.89 24.49 -5.38
C TYR A 153 -1.63 25.34 -5.56
N ASP A 154 -1.69 26.43 -6.35
CA ASP A 154 -0.55 27.30 -6.61
C ASP A 154 0.71 26.55 -7.11
N TYR A 155 0.53 25.42 -7.82
CA TYR A 155 1.61 24.51 -8.22
C TYR A 155 2.78 25.21 -8.92
N LYS A 156 2.50 26.27 -9.69
CA LYS A 156 3.52 27.09 -10.36
C LYS A 156 4.58 27.61 -9.37
N LYS A 157 4.22 27.98 -8.14
CA LYS A 157 5.16 28.50 -7.12
C LYS A 157 6.22 27.46 -6.72
N TYR A 158 5.88 26.17 -6.79
CA TYR A 158 6.78 25.08 -6.43
C TYR A 158 7.77 24.73 -7.53
N ILE A 159 7.51 25.13 -8.77
CA ILE A 159 8.39 24.87 -9.92
C ILE A 159 9.08 26.13 -10.46
N GLU A 160 8.61 27.31 -10.08
CA GLU A 160 9.16 28.59 -10.52
C GLU A 160 10.60 28.78 -10.02
N GLY A 161 11.49 29.19 -10.92
CA GLY A 161 12.91 29.41 -10.62
C GLY A 161 13.79 28.15 -10.66
N TYR A 162 13.20 26.97 -10.85
CA TYR A 162 13.95 25.73 -11.06
C TYR A 162 14.05 25.37 -12.53
N THR A 163 15.11 24.64 -12.89
CA THR A 163 15.25 24.00 -14.20
C THR A 163 15.07 22.48 -14.05
N PRO A 164 14.69 21.75 -15.11
CA PRO A 164 14.62 20.28 -15.09
C PRO A 164 15.96 19.57 -14.79
N THR A 165 17.07 20.33 -14.75
CA THR A 165 18.41 19.84 -14.43
C THR A 165 18.80 20.08 -12.96
N ASP A 166 17.91 20.62 -12.15
CA ASP A 166 18.17 20.98 -10.75
C ASP A 166 17.48 20.01 -9.80
N ASP A 167 18.27 19.31 -8.97
CA ASP A 167 17.76 18.38 -7.97
C ASP A 167 16.77 19.04 -7.00
N ARG A 168 16.91 20.35 -6.74
CA ARG A 168 16.00 21.13 -5.87
C ARG A 168 14.55 21.07 -6.32
N LEU A 169 14.31 20.90 -7.61
CA LEU A 169 12.96 20.73 -8.14
C LEU A 169 12.28 19.47 -7.57
N ALA A 170 13.02 18.38 -7.42
CA ALA A 170 12.46 17.13 -6.88
C ALA A 170 12.01 17.28 -5.42
N PHE A 171 12.82 17.97 -4.60
CA PHE A 171 12.49 18.26 -3.21
C PHE A 171 11.32 19.24 -3.09
N SER A 172 11.27 20.27 -3.94
CA SER A 172 10.14 21.20 -3.99
C SER A 172 8.82 20.50 -4.37
N LEU A 173 8.87 19.49 -5.23
CA LEU A 173 7.69 18.68 -5.58
C LEU A 173 7.25 17.74 -4.46
N LEU A 174 8.20 17.20 -3.66
CA LEU A 174 7.86 16.51 -2.40
C LEU A 174 7.14 17.47 -1.45
N ASP A 175 7.66 18.69 -1.30
CA ASP A 175 7.04 19.72 -0.47
C ASP A 175 5.63 20.07 -0.94
N PHE A 176 5.42 20.25 -2.24
CA PHE A 176 4.08 20.46 -2.82
C PHE A 176 3.11 19.38 -2.39
N VAL A 177 3.48 18.10 -2.54
CA VAL A 177 2.58 16.99 -2.16
C VAL A 177 2.28 17.05 -0.67
N CYS A 178 3.30 17.27 0.17
CA CYS A 178 3.15 17.23 1.63
C CYS A 178 2.51 18.50 2.23
N ASP A 179 2.51 19.63 1.50
CA ASP A 179 1.84 20.87 1.90
C ASP A 179 0.33 20.81 1.64
N HIS A 180 -0.09 20.05 0.63
CA HIS A 180 -1.47 20.04 0.14
C HIS A 180 -2.23 18.74 0.41
N PHE A 181 -1.53 17.62 0.56
CA PHE A 181 -2.14 16.29 0.72
C PHE A 181 -1.51 15.55 1.90
N GLY A 182 -2.37 14.91 2.71
CA GLY A 182 -1.96 14.15 3.88
C GLY A 182 -2.14 12.64 3.72
N HIS A 183 -1.48 11.89 4.61
CA HIS A 183 -1.62 10.45 4.69
C HIS A 183 -2.84 10.03 5.52
N ASP A 184 -3.56 9.05 4.99
CA ASP A 184 -4.56 8.26 5.69
C ASP A 184 -4.47 6.78 5.31
N GLY A 185 -3.86 5.96 6.17
CA GLY A 185 -3.68 4.52 5.96
C GLY A 185 -4.98 3.71 5.99
N THR A 186 -6.12 4.29 6.40
CA THR A 186 -7.42 3.63 6.34
C THR A 186 -8.26 4.08 5.15
N SER A 187 -7.77 5.04 4.36
CA SER A 187 -8.47 5.49 3.18
C SER A 187 -8.30 4.50 2.02
N GLY A 188 -9.36 4.39 1.22
CA GLY A 188 -9.33 3.64 -0.02
C GLY A 188 -8.47 4.31 -1.08
N PHE A 189 -8.64 3.86 -2.31
CA PHE A 189 -7.95 4.39 -3.47
C PHE A 189 -8.98 4.72 -4.57
N PRO A 190 -8.82 5.81 -5.33
CA PRO A 190 -9.71 6.13 -6.44
C PRO A 190 -9.71 5.02 -7.50
N LYS A 191 -10.79 4.92 -8.28
CA LYS A 191 -10.87 3.96 -9.39
C LYS A 191 -9.84 4.24 -10.49
N GLY A 192 -9.50 5.52 -10.68
CA GLY A 192 -8.45 5.97 -11.60
C GLY A 192 -7.19 6.38 -10.84
N CYS A 193 -6.06 6.37 -11.52
CA CYS A 193 -4.76 6.75 -10.95
C CYS A 193 -4.12 7.95 -11.66
N ARG A 194 -4.91 8.76 -12.37
CA ARG A 194 -4.42 10.04 -12.89
C ARG A 194 -4.27 11.04 -11.74
N VAL A 195 -3.43 12.04 -11.92
CA VAL A 195 -3.29 13.16 -10.97
C VAL A 195 -4.65 13.76 -10.62
N GLU A 196 -5.53 13.97 -11.60
CA GLU A 196 -6.86 14.54 -11.36
C GLU A 196 -7.75 13.61 -10.51
N ASP A 197 -7.67 12.29 -10.71
CA ASP A 197 -8.42 11.30 -9.93
C ASP A 197 -7.98 11.28 -8.47
N ILE A 198 -6.66 11.33 -8.23
CA ILE A 198 -6.07 11.33 -6.88
C ILE A 198 -6.41 12.62 -6.14
N ILE A 199 -6.28 13.77 -6.80
CA ILE A 199 -6.63 15.06 -6.18
C ILE A 199 -8.13 15.11 -5.88
N ALA A 200 -8.98 14.70 -6.82
CA ALA A 200 -10.42 14.63 -6.59
C ALA A 200 -10.77 13.68 -5.42
N TYR A 201 -10.05 12.56 -5.29
CA TYR A 201 -10.20 11.68 -4.13
C TYR A 201 -9.83 12.42 -2.83
N CYS A 202 -8.65 13.03 -2.77
CA CYS A 202 -8.20 13.79 -1.60
C CYS A 202 -9.21 14.89 -1.21
N GLU A 203 -9.73 15.67 -2.17
CA GLU A 203 -10.72 16.73 -1.91
C GLU A 203 -11.99 16.19 -1.23
N ASN A 204 -12.38 14.95 -1.55
CA ASN A 204 -13.53 14.29 -0.94
C ASN A 204 -13.21 13.55 0.38
N HIS A 205 -11.93 13.46 0.75
CA HIS A 205 -11.44 12.71 1.92
C HIS A 205 -10.54 13.58 2.82
N ASN A 206 -10.97 14.81 3.10
CA ASN A 206 -10.29 15.76 4.00
C ASN A 206 -8.83 16.08 3.60
N GLY A 207 -8.56 16.09 2.29
CA GLY A 207 -7.23 16.31 1.73
C GLY A 207 -6.28 15.14 1.94
N LYS A 208 -6.77 13.91 2.18
CA LYS A 208 -5.93 12.76 2.52
C LYS A 208 -6.17 11.54 1.64
N ILE A 209 -5.12 10.73 1.53
CA ILE A 209 -5.13 9.44 0.82
C ILE A 209 -4.04 8.52 1.42
N ASN A 210 -4.10 7.22 1.14
CA ASN A 210 -3.10 6.24 1.58
C ASN A 210 -1.72 6.46 0.93
N CYS A 211 -0.70 5.74 1.42
CA CYS A 211 0.69 5.85 0.95
C CYS A 211 0.83 5.65 -0.57
N ARG A 212 0.02 4.76 -1.16
CA ARG A 212 0.00 4.52 -2.61
C ARG A 212 -0.41 5.77 -3.38
N GLY A 213 -1.47 6.44 -2.94
CA GLY A 213 -1.95 7.68 -3.55
C GLY A 213 -0.91 8.77 -3.57
N LEU A 214 -0.27 9.02 -2.41
CA LEU A 214 0.76 10.03 -2.29
C LEU A 214 1.99 9.71 -3.15
N ALA A 215 2.44 8.46 -3.16
CA ALA A 215 3.60 8.03 -3.94
C ALA A 215 3.37 8.11 -5.46
N ILE A 216 2.17 7.73 -5.93
CA ILE A 216 1.78 7.85 -7.34
C ILE A 216 1.71 9.32 -7.75
N LEU A 217 1.07 10.16 -6.93
CA LEU A 217 0.96 11.60 -7.18
C LEU A 217 2.35 12.24 -7.30
N LEU A 218 3.23 12.03 -6.33
CA LEU A 218 4.59 12.57 -6.36
C LEU A 218 5.35 12.07 -7.60
N ALA A 219 5.28 10.78 -7.92
CA ALA A 219 5.95 10.22 -9.08
C ALA A 219 5.44 10.84 -10.40
N ALA A 220 4.14 11.09 -10.53
CA ALA A 220 3.56 11.74 -11.70
C ALA A 220 4.05 13.19 -11.85
N LEU A 221 4.05 13.96 -10.76
CA LEU A 221 4.51 15.36 -10.77
C LEU A 221 6.00 15.47 -11.11
N LEU A 222 6.84 14.57 -10.58
CA LEU A 222 8.26 14.48 -10.95
C LEU A 222 8.42 14.23 -12.46
N ARG A 223 7.68 13.28 -13.03
CA ARG A 223 7.73 12.97 -14.46
C ARG A 223 7.23 14.11 -15.35
N MET A 224 6.17 14.81 -14.96
CA MET A 224 5.68 16.02 -15.64
C MET A 224 6.76 17.11 -15.73
N ASN A 225 7.69 17.15 -14.76
CA ASN A 225 8.83 18.06 -14.75
C ASN A 225 10.13 17.47 -15.32
N GLY A 226 10.07 16.33 -15.99
CA GLY A 226 11.24 15.72 -16.66
C GLY A 226 12.12 14.84 -15.77
N ILE A 227 11.71 14.58 -14.53
CA ILE A 227 12.47 13.79 -13.57
C ILE A 227 11.98 12.33 -13.61
N LYS A 228 12.91 11.38 -13.75
CA LYS A 228 12.58 9.95 -13.80
C LYS A 228 12.16 9.47 -12.41
N ALA A 229 10.88 9.17 -12.23
CA ALA A 229 10.34 8.68 -10.98
C ALA A 229 9.24 7.65 -11.18
N SER A 230 9.10 6.76 -10.21
CA SER A 230 8.08 5.71 -10.15
C SER A 230 7.68 5.45 -8.71
N HIS A 231 6.43 5.11 -8.46
CA HIS A 231 6.07 4.49 -7.19
C HIS A 231 6.58 3.05 -7.14
N VAL A 232 6.92 2.58 -5.95
CA VAL A 232 7.37 1.21 -5.68
C VAL A 232 6.63 0.71 -4.45
N THR A 233 5.96 -0.43 -4.60
CA THR A 233 5.30 -1.13 -3.49
C THR A 233 6.35 -1.96 -2.76
N CYS A 234 6.58 -1.66 -1.49
CA CYS A 234 7.44 -2.37 -0.55
C CYS A 234 6.57 -3.37 0.21
N MET A 235 6.84 -4.67 0.04
CA MET A 235 5.98 -5.74 0.51
C MET A 235 6.68 -6.61 1.57
N PRO A 236 5.93 -7.10 2.57
CA PRO A 236 6.46 -7.97 3.60
C PRO A 236 6.75 -9.40 3.11
N TYR A 237 7.23 -10.23 4.03
CA TYR A 237 7.54 -11.64 3.80
C TYR A 237 6.29 -12.45 3.44
N GLU A 238 5.24 -12.37 4.25
CA GLU A 238 4.03 -13.15 4.08
C GLU A 238 3.26 -12.76 2.83
N ASP A 239 2.53 -13.73 2.29
CA ASP A 239 1.68 -13.57 1.13
C ASP A 239 0.43 -14.45 1.30
N PRO A 240 -0.79 -13.91 1.28
CA PRO A 240 -1.10 -12.47 1.23
C PRO A 240 -0.65 -11.74 2.51
N PHE A 241 -0.66 -10.40 2.45
CA PHE A 241 -0.33 -9.52 3.57
C PHE A 241 -1.42 -8.47 3.76
N ASP A 242 -1.64 -8.04 5.01
CA ASP A 242 -2.70 -7.07 5.35
C ASP A 242 -2.28 -5.62 5.13
N ASP A 243 -0.98 -5.34 5.16
CA ASP A 243 -0.45 -3.98 5.11
C ASP A 243 0.95 -3.95 4.48
N CYS A 244 1.18 -2.94 3.65
CA CYS A 244 2.43 -2.70 2.93
C CYS A 244 2.77 -1.20 2.91
N HIS A 245 3.90 -0.84 2.29
CA HIS A 245 4.23 0.57 2.12
C HIS A 245 4.51 0.92 0.67
N VAL A 246 4.11 2.10 0.22
CA VAL A 246 4.41 2.57 -1.13
C VAL A 246 5.15 3.89 -1.04
N VAL A 247 6.29 3.97 -1.72
CA VAL A 247 7.16 5.14 -1.76
C VAL A 247 7.51 5.50 -3.20
N THR A 248 8.13 6.64 -3.42
CA THR A 248 8.57 7.09 -4.73
C THR A 248 10.07 6.86 -4.89
N ASP A 249 10.44 6.01 -5.84
CA ASP A 249 11.81 5.87 -6.33
C ASP A 249 12.09 6.93 -7.40
N CYS A 250 13.19 7.68 -7.25
CA CYS A 250 13.51 8.82 -8.10
C CYS A 250 14.99 8.80 -8.50
N ILE A 251 15.27 9.06 -9.78
CA ILE A 251 16.60 9.38 -10.28
C ILE A 251 16.66 10.90 -10.46
N LEU A 252 17.38 11.56 -9.56
CA LEU A 252 17.58 13.00 -9.58
C LEU A 252 18.31 13.43 -10.87
N PRO A 253 18.13 14.68 -11.32
CA PRO A 253 18.87 15.23 -12.46
C PRO A 253 20.40 15.07 -12.37
N SER A 254 20.98 15.11 -11.17
CA SER A 254 22.40 14.83 -10.91
C SER A 254 22.84 13.38 -11.19
N GLY A 255 21.88 12.46 -11.34
CA GLY A 255 22.11 11.02 -11.49
C GLY A 255 22.03 10.24 -10.17
N ALA A 256 21.97 10.92 -9.02
CA ALA A 256 21.76 10.26 -7.74
C ALA A 256 20.36 9.63 -7.67
N ARG A 257 20.27 8.40 -7.15
CA ARG A 257 18.99 7.73 -6.91
C ARG A 257 18.57 7.88 -5.46
N ILE A 258 17.32 8.28 -5.23
CA ILE A 258 16.79 8.59 -3.91
C ILE A 258 15.41 7.96 -3.72
N MET A 259 15.12 7.56 -2.48
CA MET A 259 13.76 7.25 -2.05
C MET A 259 13.12 8.51 -1.47
N PHE A 260 12.00 8.92 -2.04
CA PHE A 260 11.07 9.85 -1.43
C PHE A 260 9.90 9.11 -0.80
N ASP A 261 9.55 9.49 0.42
CA ASP A 261 8.37 9.00 1.10
C ASP A 261 7.45 10.17 1.47
N PRO A 262 6.43 10.46 0.62
CA PRO A 262 5.50 11.55 0.84
C PRO A 262 4.55 11.32 2.03
N THR A 263 4.51 10.11 2.61
CA THR A 263 3.79 9.85 3.87
C THR A 263 4.39 10.63 5.04
N TYR A 264 5.72 10.83 5.00
CA TYR A 264 6.49 11.42 6.09
C TYR A 264 7.27 12.67 5.69
N ARG A 265 6.99 13.28 4.52
CA ARG A 265 7.83 14.32 3.91
C ARG A 265 9.33 13.96 3.98
N LEU A 266 9.64 12.73 3.60
CA LEU A 266 10.89 12.10 3.98
C LEU A 266 11.78 11.81 2.78
N TYR A 267 13.06 12.13 2.94
CA TYR A 267 14.16 11.48 2.27
C TYR A 267 15.28 11.22 3.28
N LEU A 268 16.12 10.22 2.99
CA LEU A 268 17.13 9.74 3.91
C LEU A 268 18.54 10.02 3.38
N ARG A 269 19.47 10.25 4.31
CA ARG A 269 20.90 10.32 4.04
C ARG A 269 21.67 9.33 4.90
N ASP A 270 22.73 8.77 4.36
CA ASP A 270 23.64 7.91 5.12
C ASP A 270 24.61 8.75 5.98
N SER A 271 25.52 8.08 6.68
CA SER A 271 26.52 8.75 7.52
C SER A 271 27.54 9.60 6.75
N ASN A 272 27.66 9.41 5.44
CA ASN A 272 28.53 10.22 4.57
C ASN A 272 27.76 11.41 3.98
N GLY A 273 26.45 11.51 4.22
CA GLY A 273 25.59 12.54 3.65
C GLY A 273 25.04 12.21 2.26
N GLU A 274 25.28 10.99 1.76
CA GLU A 274 24.78 10.54 0.46
C GLU A 274 23.29 10.19 0.55
N TYR A 275 22.54 10.44 -0.53
CA TYR A 275 21.12 10.10 -0.59
C TYR A 275 20.90 8.58 -0.58
N VAL A 276 19.89 8.15 0.17
CA VAL A 276 19.55 6.73 0.32
C VAL A 276 18.41 6.37 -0.66
N SER A 277 18.70 5.46 -1.58
CA SER A 277 17.70 4.78 -2.40
C SER A 277 17.04 3.63 -1.64
N LEU A 278 15.93 3.07 -2.14
CA LEU A 278 15.29 1.88 -1.56
C LEU A 278 16.26 0.69 -1.46
N GLN A 279 17.04 0.48 -2.53
CA GLN A 279 18.03 -0.59 -2.62
C GLN A 279 19.12 -0.42 -1.55
N ARG A 280 19.57 0.82 -1.31
CA ARG A 280 20.52 1.13 -0.24
C ARG A 280 19.88 0.99 1.14
N LEU A 281 18.65 1.48 1.32
CA LEU A 281 17.92 1.38 2.58
C LEU A 281 17.81 -0.07 3.02
N ARG A 282 17.41 -0.99 2.14
CA ARG A 282 17.35 -2.42 2.47
C ARG A 282 18.67 -2.97 2.99
N LYS A 283 19.79 -2.67 2.33
CA LYS A 283 21.14 -3.08 2.77
C LYS A 283 21.49 -2.49 4.13
N MET A 284 21.16 -1.21 4.34
CA MET A 284 21.37 -0.54 5.63
C MET A 284 20.57 -1.19 6.76
N LEU A 285 19.31 -1.56 6.51
CA LEU A 285 18.46 -2.24 7.50
C LEU A 285 19.02 -3.61 7.88
N ILE A 286 19.43 -4.42 6.90
CA ILE A 286 20.06 -5.75 7.11
C ILE A 286 21.32 -5.62 7.98
N ASN A 287 22.17 -4.64 7.68
CA ASN A 287 23.45 -4.43 8.35
C ASN A 287 23.33 -3.65 9.66
N GLY A 288 22.14 -3.16 10.03
CA GLY A 288 21.95 -2.29 11.19
C GLY A 288 22.62 -0.92 11.08
N GLU A 289 22.86 -0.44 9.86
CA GLU A 289 23.51 0.86 9.61
C GLU A 289 22.61 2.03 10.05
N VAL A 290 23.24 3.15 10.40
CA VAL A 290 22.56 4.39 10.78
C VAL A 290 22.28 5.24 9.54
N TYR A 291 21.11 5.85 9.49
CA TYR A 291 20.71 6.84 8.48
C TYR A 291 19.92 7.96 9.16
N TYR A 292 19.85 9.10 8.49
CA TYR A 292 19.30 10.33 9.03
C TYR A 292 18.17 10.85 8.14
N PRO A 293 17.02 11.24 8.72
CA PRO A 293 15.96 11.93 7.99
C PRO A 293 16.36 13.38 7.67
N ASN A 294 15.73 13.95 6.65
CA ASN A 294 15.75 15.40 6.42
C ASN A 294 15.10 16.15 7.59
N SER A 295 15.45 17.44 7.76
CA SER A 295 14.97 18.27 8.88
C SER A 295 13.45 18.43 8.90
N GLU A 296 12.81 18.42 7.74
CA GLU A 296 11.37 18.63 7.58
C GLU A 296 10.52 17.35 7.67
N ALA A 297 11.15 16.20 7.95
CA ALA A 297 10.44 14.93 8.07
C ALA A 297 9.32 15.03 9.11
N SER A 298 8.10 14.69 8.71
CA SER A 298 6.89 14.87 9.51
C SER A 298 5.75 13.98 9.03
N TYR A 299 4.98 13.41 9.95
CA TYR A 299 3.74 12.71 9.61
C TYR A 299 2.56 13.68 9.64
N ASN A 300 2.01 14.06 8.48
CA ASN A 300 0.93 15.06 8.38
C ASN A 300 1.25 16.39 9.10
N GLY A 301 2.51 16.86 9.02
CA GLY A 301 2.99 18.04 9.75
C GLY A 301 3.22 17.82 11.26
N GLY A 302 2.98 16.61 11.76
CA GLY A 302 3.28 16.20 13.13
C GLY A 302 4.70 15.65 13.30
N ARG A 303 4.96 15.07 14.48
CA ARG A 303 6.26 14.48 14.82
C ARG A 303 6.58 13.28 13.90
N PHE A 304 7.81 13.24 13.39
CA PHE A 304 8.38 12.05 12.77
C PHE A 304 9.08 11.17 13.80
N ASP A 305 8.89 9.86 13.70
CA ASP A 305 9.53 8.85 14.52
C ASP A 305 10.39 7.93 13.65
N LEU A 306 11.70 8.11 13.75
CA LEU A 306 12.68 7.37 12.96
C LEU A 306 12.73 5.88 13.34
N ASP A 307 12.52 5.55 14.61
CA ASP A 307 12.55 4.15 15.07
C ASP A 307 11.32 3.41 14.57
N PHE A 308 10.14 4.04 14.63
CA PHE A 308 8.94 3.50 14.01
C PHE A 308 9.12 3.30 12.50
N GLN A 309 9.62 4.32 11.79
CA GLN A 309 9.89 4.24 10.36
C GLN A 309 10.86 3.09 10.04
N ARG A 310 11.91 2.92 10.84
CA ARG A 310 12.88 1.82 10.68
C ARG A 310 12.21 0.47 10.85
N GLN A 311 11.43 0.25 11.89
CA GLN A 311 10.71 -1.03 12.09
C GLN A 311 9.72 -1.31 10.97
N TYR A 312 9.00 -0.28 10.53
CA TYR A 312 8.06 -0.37 9.44
C TYR A 312 8.75 -0.73 8.11
N MET A 313 9.92 -0.16 7.84
CA MET A 313 10.71 -0.52 6.66
C MET A 313 11.41 -1.87 6.81
N ILE A 314 11.76 -2.34 8.01
CA ILE A 314 12.22 -3.72 8.23
C ILE A 314 11.13 -4.72 7.81
N LYS A 315 9.86 -4.42 8.14
CA LYS A 315 8.72 -5.22 7.69
C LYS A 315 8.60 -5.21 6.16
N ASN A 316 8.64 -4.03 5.55
CA ASN A 316 8.21 -3.82 4.16
C ASN A 316 9.33 -3.85 3.11
N ALA A 317 10.61 -3.67 3.48
CA ALA A 317 11.74 -3.70 2.54
C ALA A 317 12.18 -5.14 2.20
N PHE A 318 11.25 -6.09 2.17
CA PHE A 318 11.53 -7.50 1.95
C PHE A 318 11.44 -7.85 0.45
N ARG A 319 10.27 -7.63 -0.16
CA ARG A 319 10.01 -7.69 -1.61
C ARG A 319 9.65 -6.31 -2.14
N PHE A 320 9.83 -6.09 -3.44
CA PHE A 320 9.42 -4.83 -4.08
C PHE A 320 8.65 -5.11 -5.37
N SER A 321 7.55 -4.41 -5.63
CA SER A 321 6.88 -4.45 -6.93
C SER A 321 6.71 -3.09 -7.55
N ARG A 322 6.68 -3.09 -8.89
CA ARG A 322 6.44 -1.90 -9.71
C ARG A 322 5.92 -2.28 -11.10
N GLY A 323 5.31 -1.31 -11.76
CA GLY A 323 5.12 -1.33 -13.21
C GLY A 323 6.42 -1.05 -13.97
N THR A 324 6.53 -1.59 -15.19
CA THR A 324 7.64 -1.30 -16.12
C THR A 324 7.38 -0.08 -17.02
N PHE A 325 6.20 0.51 -16.94
CA PHE A 325 5.83 1.71 -17.67
C PHE A 325 5.27 2.76 -16.73
N CYS A 326 5.96 3.89 -16.63
CA CYS A 326 5.69 4.95 -15.67
C CYS A 326 5.15 6.18 -16.42
N ALA A 327 3.83 6.40 -16.33
CA ALA A 327 3.12 7.52 -16.92
C ALA A 327 1.93 7.91 -16.03
N ASP A 328 1.42 9.14 -16.17
CA ASP A 328 0.19 9.54 -15.49
C ASP A 328 -1.00 8.67 -15.90
N GLY A 329 -1.79 8.20 -14.92
CA GLY A 329 -2.89 7.26 -15.14
C GLY A 329 -2.48 5.81 -15.35
N TYR A 330 -1.22 5.44 -15.08
CA TYR A 330 -0.73 4.07 -15.10
C TYR A 330 -0.27 3.62 -13.72
N ASP A 331 -0.74 2.44 -13.29
CA ASP A 331 -0.33 1.76 -12.06
C ASP A 331 0.47 0.48 -12.39
N ASP A 332 0.79 -0.35 -11.40
CA ASP A 332 1.65 -1.54 -11.49
C ASP A 332 1.21 -2.51 -12.58
N ASN A 333 -0.10 -2.63 -12.84
CA ASN A 333 -0.67 -3.62 -13.76
C ASN A 333 -0.82 -3.12 -15.21
N SER A 334 -0.51 -1.86 -15.49
CA SER A 334 -0.98 -1.22 -16.73
C SER A 334 -0.18 -1.59 -17.99
N LYS A 335 0.98 -2.27 -17.87
CA LYS A 335 1.66 -2.94 -19.00
C LYS A 335 2.25 -4.29 -18.57
N ARG A 336 3.19 -4.25 -17.64
CA ARG A 336 3.82 -5.42 -17.02
C ARG A 336 4.16 -5.03 -15.60
N ARG A 337 3.68 -5.82 -14.65
CA ARG A 337 4.10 -5.77 -13.26
C ARG A 337 5.34 -6.66 -13.11
N ILE A 338 6.32 -6.19 -12.37
CA ILE A 338 7.46 -7.00 -11.94
C ILE A 338 7.60 -6.93 -10.42
N GLU A 339 8.11 -8.01 -9.83
CA GLU A 339 8.30 -8.15 -8.40
C GLU A 339 9.70 -8.69 -8.11
N LEU A 340 10.53 -7.92 -7.40
CA LEU A 340 11.86 -8.32 -6.97
C LEU A 340 11.75 -9.27 -5.78
N ILE A 341 12.18 -10.52 -6.00
CA ILE A 341 12.09 -11.63 -5.05
C ILE A 341 13.50 -12.04 -4.58
N PRO A 342 13.73 -12.18 -3.26
CA PRO A 342 14.96 -12.77 -2.73
C PRO A 342 15.20 -14.21 -3.20
N SER A 343 16.46 -14.62 -3.40
CA SER A 343 16.83 -15.89 -4.06
C SER A 343 16.21 -17.15 -3.45
N ASN A 344 15.97 -17.17 -2.15
CA ASN A 344 15.49 -18.34 -1.42
C ASN A 344 14.02 -18.24 -1.00
N TYR A 345 13.33 -17.19 -1.41
CA TYR A 345 11.93 -16.98 -1.05
C TYR A 345 11.06 -18.15 -1.56
N PRO A 346 10.15 -18.72 -0.74
CA PRO A 346 9.33 -19.86 -1.13
C PRO A 346 8.34 -19.47 -2.24
N ILE A 347 8.65 -19.82 -3.49
CA ILE A 347 7.83 -19.47 -4.66
C ILE A 347 6.91 -20.61 -5.16
N ASP A 348 7.06 -21.82 -4.63
CA ASP A 348 6.42 -23.02 -5.19
C ASP A 348 4.89 -22.98 -5.12
N ASN A 349 4.36 -22.32 -4.09
CA ASN A 349 2.92 -22.18 -3.85
C ASN A 349 2.27 -21.05 -4.67
N PHE A 350 3.05 -20.21 -5.35
CA PHE A 350 2.51 -19.16 -6.22
C PHE A 350 2.04 -19.75 -7.55
N SER A 351 0.97 -19.18 -8.10
CA SER A 351 0.49 -19.53 -9.45
C SER A 351 1.52 -19.20 -10.53
N ASP A 352 1.47 -19.91 -11.66
CA ASP A 352 2.37 -19.64 -12.80
C ASP A 352 2.29 -18.18 -13.28
N GLN A 353 1.09 -17.59 -13.24
CA GLN A 353 0.89 -16.18 -13.56
C GLN A 353 1.69 -15.27 -12.60
N ARG A 354 1.58 -15.51 -11.28
CA ARG A 354 2.34 -14.73 -10.29
C ARG A 354 3.84 -14.93 -10.45
N ARG A 355 4.29 -16.17 -10.63
CA ARG A 355 5.71 -16.49 -10.87
C ARG A 355 6.27 -15.83 -12.13
N SER A 356 5.44 -15.59 -13.15
CA SER A 356 5.87 -14.90 -14.37
C SER A 356 6.20 -13.41 -14.17
N GLU A 357 5.76 -12.82 -13.06
CA GLU A 357 6.07 -11.44 -12.66
C GLU A 357 7.37 -11.34 -11.84
N PHE A 358 7.92 -12.47 -11.38
CA PHE A 358 9.10 -12.46 -10.50
C PHE A 358 10.38 -12.14 -11.25
N VAL A 359 11.17 -11.27 -10.65
CA VAL A 359 12.53 -10.89 -11.07
C VAL A 359 13.46 -11.18 -9.90
N PHE A 360 14.54 -11.90 -10.15
CA PHE A 360 15.52 -12.24 -9.11
C PHE A 360 16.77 -11.36 -9.18
N CYS A 361 17.00 -10.69 -10.31
CA CYS A 361 18.14 -9.83 -10.52
C CYS A 361 17.83 -8.39 -10.09
N GLU A 362 18.58 -7.85 -9.13
CA GLU A 362 18.31 -6.51 -8.60
C GLU A 362 18.61 -5.43 -9.65
N SER A 363 19.65 -5.59 -10.47
CA SER A 363 19.97 -4.62 -11.53
C SER A 363 18.87 -4.57 -12.60
N GLU A 364 18.24 -5.70 -12.90
CA GLU A 364 17.07 -5.78 -13.79
C GLU A 364 15.89 -5.00 -13.21
N PHE A 365 15.53 -5.24 -11.95
CA PHE A 365 14.39 -4.57 -11.31
C PHE A 365 14.60 -3.06 -11.14
N TRP A 366 15.80 -2.66 -10.75
CA TRP A 366 16.14 -1.26 -10.51
C TRP A 366 16.48 -0.53 -11.82
N GLY A 367 16.65 -1.21 -12.95
CA GLY A 367 17.06 -0.60 -14.22
C GLY A 367 18.48 -0.01 -14.16
N LEU A 368 19.36 -0.64 -13.38
CA LEU A 368 20.79 -0.31 -13.35
C LEU A 368 21.40 -0.93 -14.60
N MET A 369 21.97 -0.12 -15.51
CA MET A 369 22.71 -0.68 -16.64
C MET A 369 23.88 -1.53 -16.11
N PRO A 370 24.15 -2.72 -16.70
CA PRO A 370 25.36 -3.47 -16.38
C PRO A 370 26.64 -2.71 -16.74
#